data_AF-A0A8S3RGH5-F1
#
_entry.id   AF-A0A8S3RGH5-F1
#
_cell.length_a   1.000
_cell.length_b   1.000
_cell.length_c   1.000
_cell.angle_alpha   90.00
_cell.angle_beta   90.00
_cell.angle_gamma   90.00
#
_symmetry.space_group_name_H-M   'P 1'
#
loop_
_entity.id
_entity.type
_entity.pdbx_description
1 polymer ?
#
loop_
_entity_poly.entity_id
_entity_poly.type
_entity_poly.pdbx_seq_one_letter_code
_entity_poly.pdbx_strand_id
1 'polypeptide(L)'
;MPLFHRSNYSVYFTSTSPQHLRYRMLNSDNTKAVGIATYYNVPNRLDIYCDGAYVLPSNGYKDSEDRVLLNAPTTWDQFIPDPATDACGTNYLDYDWKHQHIILRGAVPASKIRVMNVQTGADKRRRRRRSTGPNTVYTVEIGNQPCSDINCTTSTTVSTLTFSDLQQLDVTIINSYQSGNLSDILNITINGVSVAEAMPPVTDPLWADVVTAGDDYVSVLKIPHTLHMKEHAQPASEGNPFSVQPKLHMLDIIGDQITLLGASIAPWQVSVSLKAGSGSNPSAVLSGTTNISFVSGWANFTDLMLSHEGSGYVLEFTLSYPTEVVFSVESSPLTVTQRGLKAGVVFKSGNIFANDLTTVTLDIKDSTTNIVVSDIDWKGHLWQVTASMSAPTSFGYGGALAGTTVGSFDPATGQVSLNDLRFDQPGMAVIKFTVESNPAGYSFEVEEFVEVIPSEYNDVVEDTSKEMKIKVNEDFSTYGTQSFGASVVNEFLTSKSSYIRAKDMVLSEG
;
A
#
# COMPACT_ATOMS: atom_id res chain seq x y z
N MET A 1 12.09 39.43 -1.69
CA MET A 1 11.01 39.73 -2.66
C MET A 1 9.86 38.77 -2.40
N PRO A 2 8.59 39.17 -2.57
CA PRO A 2 7.47 38.24 -2.47
C PRO A 2 7.50 37.26 -3.65
N LEU A 3 7.37 35.96 -3.36
CA LEU A 3 7.36 34.90 -4.37
C LEU A 3 5.91 34.60 -4.79
N PHE A 4 5.53 35.07 -5.98
CA PHE A 4 4.26 34.72 -6.60
C PHE A 4 4.26 33.24 -7.00
N HIS A 5 3.10 32.58 -6.87
CA HIS A 5 2.95 31.15 -7.14
C HIS A 5 2.78 30.93 -8.64
N ARG A 6 3.56 30.00 -9.23
CA ARG A 6 3.76 29.88 -10.69
C ARG A 6 3.94 28.43 -11.15
N SER A 7 2.93 27.81 -11.77
CA SER A 7 3.10 26.58 -12.60
C SER A 7 3.75 26.91 -13.95
N ASN A 8 4.20 25.94 -14.77
CA ASN A 8 4.78 26.22 -16.10
C ASN A 8 4.69 25.00 -17.07
N TYR A 9 3.67 24.91 -17.94
CA TYR A 9 3.26 23.67 -18.65
C TYR A 9 3.71 23.47 -20.11
N SER A 10 4.06 22.22 -20.44
CA SER A 10 4.55 21.68 -21.72
C SER A 10 3.57 21.47 -22.92
N VAL A 11 3.60 22.22 -24.05
CA VAL A 11 2.86 21.87 -25.32
C VAL A 11 3.62 22.22 -26.63
N TYR A 12 3.78 21.35 -27.66
CA TYR A 12 4.84 21.51 -28.72
C TYR A 12 4.41 21.29 -30.24
N PHE A 13 4.63 22.26 -31.18
CA PHE A 13 4.32 22.23 -32.67
C PHE A 13 5.40 21.58 -33.59
N THR A 14 5.17 21.36 -34.90
CA THR A 14 5.99 20.42 -35.72
C THR A 14 6.58 20.87 -37.08
N SER A 15 6.64 22.16 -37.47
CA SER A 15 7.22 22.56 -38.78
C SER A 15 7.65 24.04 -38.86
N THR A 16 7.85 24.57 -40.08
CA THR A 16 8.06 26.00 -40.40
C THR A 16 7.06 26.90 -39.68
N SER A 17 7.54 28.03 -39.14
CA SER A 17 6.73 29.08 -38.52
C SER A 17 5.55 29.48 -39.41
N PRO A 18 4.28 29.33 -38.98
CA PRO A 18 3.14 29.77 -39.77
C PRO A 18 3.17 31.29 -39.94
N GLN A 19 3.05 31.78 -41.19
CA GLN A 19 3.06 33.22 -41.49
C GLN A 19 1.90 33.98 -40.83
N HIS A 20 0.83 33.28 -40.47
CA HIS A 20 -0.28 33.82 -39.70
C HIS A 20 -0.61 32.84 -38.56
N LEU A 21 -0.38 33.27 -37.32
CA LEU A 21 -0.84 32.60 -36.11
C LEU A 21 -2.00 33.36 -35.49
N ARG A 22 -2.91 32.64 -34.86
CA ARG A 22 -4.04 33.19 -34.09
C ARG A 22 -4.17 32.40 -32.80
N TYR A 23 -3.90 33.06 -31.70
CA TYR A 23 -4.07 32.50 -30.37
C TYR A 23 -5.40 32.96 -29.79
N ARG A 24 -5.97 32.18 -28.86
CA ARG A 24 -7.27 32.45 -28.25
C ARG A 24 -7.34 31.71 -26.92
N MET A 25 -7.87 32.38 -25.90
CA MET A 25 -8.32 31.71 -24.68
C MET A 25 -9.70 31.08 -24.88
N LEU A 26 -9.92 29.94 -24.22
CA LEU A 26 -11.23 29.28 -24.14
C LEU A 26 -11.85 29.54 -22.77
N ASN A 27 -13.15 29.84 -22.74
CA ASN A 27 -13.96 30.06 -21.53
C ASN A 27 -13.43 31.12 -20.54
N SER A 28 -12.62 32.06 -21.04
CA SER A 28 -12.11 33.25 -20.34
C SER A 28 -13.07 34.44 -20.42
N ASP A 29 -12.82 35.45 -19.60
CA ASP A 29 -13.34 36.81 -19.73
C ASP A 29 -12.21 37.82 -20.02
N ASN A 30 -12.52 39.12 -20.07
CA ASN A 30 -11.57 40.19 -20.33
C ASN A 30 -10.64 40.54 -19.14
N THR A 31 -10.79 39.88 -17.99
CA THR A 31 -9.87 40.01 -16.85
C THR A 31 -8.71 39.02 -16.93
N LYS A 32 -8.87 37.90 -17.65
CA LYS A 32 -7.84 36.86 -17.76
C LYS A 32 -6.77 37.24 -18.79
N ALA A 33 -5.52 36.97 -18.45
CA ALA A 33 -4.35 37.23 -19.28
C ALA A 33 -3.38 36.04 -19.25
N VAL A 34 -2.65 35.82 -20.36
CA VAL A 34 -1.56 34.85 -20.42
C VAL A 34 -0.47 35.37 -21.36
N GLY A 35 0.79 35.20 -20.96
CA GLY A 35 1.94 35.42 -21.82
C GLY A 35 2.29 34.11 -22.53
N ILE A 36 2.35 34.13 -23.86
CA ILE A 36 2.79 32.99 -24.66
C ILE A 36 4.14 33.32 -25.29
N ALA A 37 5.16 32.51 -24.99
CA ALA A 37 6.43 32.50 -25.71
C ALA A 37 6.38 31.42 -26.79
N THR A 38 6.52 31.81 -28.07
CA THR A 38 6.48 30.90 -29.22
C THR A 38 7.87 30.79 -29.86
N TYR A 39 8.50 29.63 -29.81
CA TYR A 39 9.79 29.40 -30.48
C TYR A 39 9.64 29.28 -32.01
N TYR A 40 10.50 30.01 -32.74
CA TYR A 40 10.61 29.95 -34.19
C TYR A 40 12.04 29.59 -34.63
N ASN A 41 12.18 28.57 -35.48
CA ASN A 41 13.52 28.15 -35.95
C ASN A 41 14.25 29.25 -36.78
N VAL A 42 13.48 30.09 -37.47
CA VAL A 42 13.94 31.30 -38.17
C VAL A 42 13.10 32.48 -37.68
N PRO A 43 13.67 33.44 -36.91
CA PRO A 43 12.96 34.61 -36.42
C PRO A 43 12.84 35.68 -37.53
N ASN A 44 11.92 35.46 -38.46
CA ASN A 44 11.42 36.54 -39.31
C ASN A 44 10.56 37.47 -38.46
N ARG A 45 10.59 38.79 -38.72
CA ARG A 45 9.63 39.72 -38.10
C ARG A 45 8.20 39.30 -38.44
N LEU A 46 7.38 39.10 -37.42
CA LEU A 46 5.95 38.86 -37.53
C LEU A 46 5.21 40.08 -36.98
N ASP A 47 4.35 40.67 -37.79
CA ASP A 47 3.52 41.78 -37.33
C ASP A 47 2.30 41.25 -36.58
N ILE A 48 2.15 41.69 -35.33
CA ILE A 48 1.16 41.18 -34.38
C ILE A 48 -0.02 42.15 -34.30
N TYR A 49 -1.22 41.57 -34.22
CA TYR A 49 -2.47 42.31 -34.21
C TYR A 49 -3.39 41.81 -33.09
N CYS A 50 -3.84 42.69 -32.19
CA CYS A 50 -4.98 42.42 -31.32
C CYS A 50 -6.20 43.20 -31.83
N ASP A 51 -7.36 42.54 -31.91
CA ASP A 51 -8.62 43.06 -32.48
C ASP A 51 -8.52 43.76 -33.86
N GLY A 52 -7.46 43.43 -34.63
CA GLY A 52 -7.18 43.98 -35.96
C GLY A 52 -6.30 45.24 -35.96
N ALA A 53 -5.94 45.79 -34.80
CA ALA A 53 -4.96 46.86 -34.68
C ALA A 53 -3.54 46.30 -34.55
N TYR A 54 -2.57 46.86 -35.29
CA TYR A 54 -1.16 46.47 -35.20
C TYR A 54 -0.56 46.91 -33.86
N VAL A 55 0.17 46.02 -33.21
CA VAL A 55 0.88 46.29 -31.95
C VAL A 55 2.39 46.17 -32.18
N LEU A 56 3.08 47.29 -31.99
CA LEU A 56 4.54 47.39 -32.10
C LEU A 56 5.22 46.49 -31.03
N PRO A 57 6.34 45.82 -31.34
CA PRO A 57 7.13 45.11 -30.32
C PRO A 57 7.63 46.06 -29.21
N SER A 58 7.79 45.54 -28.00
CA SER A 58 8.27 46.27 -26.81
C SER A 58 9.68 46.84 -26.96
N ASN A 59 10.54 46.18 -27.74
CA ASN A 59 11.86 46.68 -28.14
C ASN A 59 11.83 47.51 -29.43
N GLY A 60 10.66 47.68 -30.06
CA GLY A 60 10.49 48.34 -31.36
C GLY A 60 10.33 49.85 -31.27
N TYR A 61 10.90 50.55 -32.25
CA TYR A 61 10.70 51.97 -32.48
C TYR A 61 10.55 52.26 -33.98
N LYS A 62 10.08 53.46 -34.32
CA LYS A 62 9.99 53.93 -35.71
C LYS A 62 11.03 55.01 -35.97
N ASP A 63 11.67 54.97 -37.14
CA ASP A 63 12.58 56.02 -37.59
C ASP A 63 11.85 57.15 -38.34
N SER A 64 12.62 58.14 -38.84
CA SER A 64 12.09 59.28 -39.60
C SER A 64 11.49 58.92 -40.98
N GLU A 65 11.58 57.66 -41.41
CA GLU A 65 11.00 57.12 -42.64
C GLU A 65 9.86 56.12 -42.33
N ASP A 66 9.33 56.15 -41.10
CA ASP A 66 8.30 55.26 -40.54
C ASP A 66 8.68 53.77 -40.48
N ARG A 67 9.96 53.43 -40.70
CA ARG A 67 10.46 52.05 -40.66
C ARG A 67 10.57 51.59 -39.22
N VAL A 68 10.00 50.42 -38.92
CA VAL A 68 10.15 49.78 -37.61
C VAL A 68 11.53 49.15 -37.51
N LEU A 69 12.30 49.64 -36.54
CA LEU A 69 13.61 49.12 -36.11
C LEU A 69 13.48 48.56 -34.69
N LEU A 70 14.39 47.66 -34.31
CA LEU A 70 14.35 46.95 -33.03
C LEU A 70 15.62 47.23 -32.22
N ASN A 71 15.46 47.53 -30.93
CA ASN A 71 16.57 47.64 -29.98
C ASN A 71 17.04 46.24 -29.55
N ALA A 72 18.35 46.08 -29.37
CA ALA A 72 18.91 44.87 -28.78
C ALA A 72 18.67 44.85 -27.26
N PRO A 73 18.39 43.68 -26.65
CA PRO A 73 18.33 43.54 -25.21
C PRO A 73 19.69 43.78 -24.54
N THR A 74 19.68 44.34 -23.33
CA THR A 74 20.85 44.46 -22.45
C THR A 74 20.80 43.47 -21.28
N THR A 75 19.61 42.98 -20.94
CA THR A 75 19.37 41.79 -20.10
C THR A 75 18.36 40.88 -20.81
N TRP A 76 18.41 39.58 -20.52
CA TRP A 76 17.62 38.54 -21.22
C TRP A 76 16.09 38.69 -21.05
N ASP A 77 15.67 39.44 -20.05
CA ASP A 77 14.29 39.69 -19.64
C ASP A 77 13.76 41.08 -20.03
N GLN A 78 14.64 42.02 -20.40
CA GLN A 78 14.36 43.47 -20.49
C GLN A 78 13.08 43.87 -21.22
N PHE A 79 12.73 43.11 -22.26
CA PHE A 79 11.62 43.41 -23.17
C PHE A 79 10.52 42.35 -23.17
N ILE A 80 10.63 41.29 -22.37
CA ILE A 80 9.61 40.24 -22.27
C ILE A 80 8.31 40.86 -21.70
N PRO A 81 7.18 40.82 -22.43
CA PRO A 81 5.92 41.39 -21.95
C PRO A 81 5.39 40.68 -20.70
N ASP A 82 4.86 41.45 -19.75
CA ASP A 82 4.31 40.92 -18.50
C ASP A 82 2.78 40.71 -18.63
N PRO A 83 2.26 39.47 -18.52
CA PRO A 83 0.82 39.23 -18.55
C PRO A 83 0.05 39.88 -17.40
N ALA A 84 0.69 40.32 -16.32
CA ALA A 84 0.03 41.11 -15.29
C ALA A 84 -0.29 42.52 -15.80
N THR A 85 0.71 43.27 -16.29
CA THR A 85 0.56 44.70 -16.66
C THR A 85 0.13 44.94 -18.10
N ASP A 86 0.60 44.14 -19.06
CA ASP A 86 0.64 44.57 -20.47
C ASP A 86 -0.65 44.27 -21.25
N ALA A 87 -0.94 45.11 -22.23
CA ALA A 87 -2.16 45.01 -23.04
C ALA A 87 -2.15 43.81 -24.01
N CYS A 88 -3.33 43.40 -24.49
CA CYS A 88 -3.44 42.38 -25.52
C CYS A 88 -2.62 42.73 -26.77
N GLY A 89 -1.86 41.77 -27.28
CA GLY A 89 -0.97 41.94 -28.43
C GLY A 89 0.38 42.58 -28.10
N THR A 90 0.63 43.04 -26.87
CA THR A 90 1.98 43.46 -26.46
C THR A 90 2.94 42.29 -26.62
N ASN A 91 4.06 42.52 -27.30
CA ASN A 91 4.86 41.44 -27.86
C ASN A 91 6.36 41.79 -27.89
N TYR A 92 7.21 40.77 -27.94
CA TYR A 92 8.66 40.88 -28.08
C TYR A 92 9.19 39.74 -28.95
N LEU A 93 10.03 40.06 -29.92
CA LEU A 93 10.78 39.06 -30.68
C LEU A 93 12.21 39.01 -30.17
N ASP A 94 12.47 38.03 -29.32
CA ASP A 94 13.82 37.63 -28.95
C ASP A 94 14.50 36.94 -30.15
N TYR A 95 15.70 37.39 -30.54
CA TYR A 95 16.45 36.83 -31.66
C TYR A 95 17.50 35.79 -31.22
N ASP A 96 17.94 35.83 -29.98
CA ASP A 96 18.99 34.96 -29.43
C ASP A 96 18.40 33.61 -29.00
N TRP A 97 17.27 33.65 -28.30
CA TRP A 97 16.43 32.50 -27.93
C TRP A 97 15.36 32.19 -28.99
N LYS A 98 15.16 33.10 -29.95
CA LYS A 98 14.18 32.98 -31.06
C LYS A 98 12.72 32.84 -30.60
N HIS A 99 12.38 33.48 -29.49
CA HIS A 99 11.05 33.46 -28.91
C HIS A 99 10.26 34.71 -29.31
N GLN A 100 9.07 34.50 -29.88
CA GLN A 100 8.05 35.54 -29.97
C GLN A 100 7.15 35.46 -28.74
N HIS A 101 7.34 36.39 -27.82
CA HIS A 101 6.46 36.59 -26.67
C HIS A 101 5.26 37.44 -27.09
N ILE A 102 4.05 37.10 -26.62
CA ILE A 102 2.79 37.83 -26.88
C ILE A 102 1.87 37.72 -25.66
N ILE A 103 1.24 38.82 -25.24
CA ILE A 103 0.14 38.79 -24.26
C ILE A 103 -1.22 38.61 -24.94
N LEU A 104 -2.04 37.71 -24.41
CA LEU A 104 -3.43 37.53 -24.80
C LEU A 104 -4.35 37.88 -23.63
N ARG A 105 -5.50 38.50 -23.93
CA ARG A 105 -6.59 38.74 -22.98
C ARG A 105 -7.94 38.49 -23.67
N GLY A 106 -8.98 38.14 -22.90
CA GLY A 106 -10.37 38.24 -23.36
C GLY A 106 -11.06 36.99 -23.90
N ALA A 107 -12.36 37.16 -24.16
CA ALA A 107 -13.31 36.13 -24.54
C ALA A 107 -13.67 36.16 -26.03
N VAL A 108 -13.98 34.99 -26.63
CA VAL A 108 -14.69 34.91 -27.91
C VAL A 108 -15.76 33.81 -27.83
N PRO A 109 -16.99 34.03 -28.34
CA PRO A 109 -18.04 32.99 -28.37
C PRO A 109 -17.68 31.78 -29.26
N ALA A 110 -18.35 30.64 -29.01
CA ALA A 110 -18.17 29.41 -29.81
C ALA A 110 -18.55 29.59 -31.31
N SER A 111 -19.52 30.46 -31.61
CA SER A 111 -20.05 30.69 -32.96
C SER A 111 -19.10 31.38 -33.97
N LYS A 112 -17.87 31.73 -33.56
CA LYS A 112 -16.83 32.30 -34.44
C LYS A 112 -15.67 31.36 -34.76
N ILE A 113 -15.79 30.05 -34.48
CA ILE A 113 -14.77 29.05 -34.82
C ILE A 113 -14.77 28.77 -36.33
N ARG A 114 -13.58 28.79 -36.96
CA ARG A 114 -13.30 28.19 -38.28
C ARG A 114 -11.90 27.57 -38.26
N VAL A 115 -11.79 26.31 -38.67
CA VAL A 115 -10.54 25.54 -38.76
C VAL A 115 -10.16 25.38 -40.23
N MET A 116 -8.89 25.60 -40.62
CA MET A 116 -8.40 25.29 -41.98
C MET A 116 -6.92 24.86 -42.02
N ASN A 117 -6.73 23.54 -42.03
CA ASN A 117 -5.76 22.75 -42.83
C ASN A 117 -4.23 22.95 -42.72
N VAL A 118 -3.49 21.87 -43.07
CA VAL A 118 -2.04 21.66 -42.87
C VAL A 118 -1.40 21.06 -44.12
N GLN A 119 -0.11 21.32 -44.39
CA GLN A 119 0.79 20.41 -45.12
C GLN A 119 2.24 20.46 -44.58
N THR A 120 3.08 19.52 -45.03
CA THR A 120 4.22 18.96 -44.28
C THR A 120 5.61 19.36 -44.80
N GLY A 121 6.64 19.15 -43.97
CA GLY A 121 8.06 19.35 -44.33
C GLY A 121 8.91 18.11 -44.00
N ALA A 122 9.97 17.85 -44.79
CA ALA A 122 10.65 16.56 -44.79
C ALA A 122 12.15 16.58 -44.38
N ASP A 123 12.43 15.88 -43.28
CA ASP A 123 13.58 14.96 -43.09
C ASP A 123 15.02 15.51 -42.83
N LYS A 124 15.83 14.64 -42.19
CA LYS A 124 17.27 14.69 -41.84
C LYS A 124 17.69 15.71 -40.75
N ARG A 125 18.49 15.32 -39.72
CA ARG A 125 19.13 14.04 -39.34
C ARG A 125 19.37 13.94 -37.81
N ARG A 126 19.15 12.75 -37.23
CA ARG A 126 19.89 12.00 -36.15
C ARG A 126 20.42 12.73 -34.87
N ARG A 127 20.56 12.11 -33.68
CA ARG A 127 19.96 10.88 -33.08
C ARG A 127 20.19 10.79 -31.54
N ARG A 128 19.48 11.57 -30.70
CA ARG A 128 18.90 10.99 -29.46
C ARG A 128 17.72 10.10 -29.91
N ARG A 129 17.30 9.04 -29.20
CA ARG A 129 16.27 8.10 -29.70
C ARG A 129 14.95 8.87 -29.89
N ARG A 130 14.60 9.16 -31.16
CA ARG A 130 13.68 10.26 -31.54
C ARG A 130 12.41 9.70 -32.16
N SER A 131 11.25 10.12 -31.68
CA SER A 131 10.04 10.11 -32.52
C SER A 131 10.28 11.03 -33.74
N THR A 132 9.72 10.69 -34.89
CA THR A 132 10.12 11.29 -36.17
C THR A 132 9.30 12.53 -36.53
N GLY A 133 9.61 13.65 -35.88
CA GLY A 133 9.12 14.98 -36.24
C GLY A 133 9.88 16.09 -35.51
N PRO A 134 9.79 17.36 -35.95
CA PRO A 134 10.08 18.51 -35.10
C PRO A 134 9.03 18.65 -33.99
N ASN A 135 9.42 19.27 -32.86
CA ASN A 135 8.58 19.66 -31.72
C ASN A 135 9.03 21.10 -31.32
N THR A 136 8.15 22.09 -31.15
CA THR A 136 8.51 23.55 -30.99
C THR A 136 8.60 24.06 -29.54
N VAL A 137 7.60 23.67 -28.74
CA VAL A 137 7.55 23.48 -27.22
C VAL A 137 7.26 24.97 -26.65
N TYR A 138 6.06 25.16 -26.06
CA TYR A 138 5.51 26.31 -25.33
C TYR A 138 5.57 26.06 -23.81
N THR A 139 5.70 27.11 -22.99
CA THR A 139 5.49 27.05 -21.52
C THR A 139 4.28 27.91 -21.12
N VAL A 140 3.43 27.43 -20.20
CA VAL A 140 2.18 28.10 -19.78
C VAL A 140 2.06 28.17 -18.25
N GLU A 141 1.87 29.36 -17.69
CA GLU A 141 1.81 29.56 -16.23
C GLU A 141 0.36 29.65 -15.71
N ILE A 142 0.07 28.95 -14.62
CA ILE A 142 -1.14 29.11 -13.80
C ILE A 142 -0.70 29.55 -12.40
N GLY A 143 -1.41 30.52 -11.84
CA GLY A 143 -1.06 31.16 -10.58
C GLY A 143 -1.94 32.37 -10.28
N ASN A 144 -1.68 33.02 -9.15
CA ASN A 144 -2.34 34.28 -8.82
C ASN A 144 -1.70 35.46 -9.56
N GLN A 145 -2.52 36.46 -9.91
CA GLN A 145 -2.01 37.72 -10.43
C GLN A 145 -1.07 38.39 -9.42
N PRO A 146 0.10 38.92 -9.85
CA PRO A 146 0.98 39.71 -8.99
C PRO A 146 0.28 40.90 -8.34
N CYS A 147 0.44 41.07 -7.02
CA CYS A 147 0.08 42.32 -6.33
C CYS A 147 1.06 43.43 -6.76
N SER A 148 0.54 44.48 -7.39
CA SER A 148 1.31 45.66 -7.82
C SER A 148 1.51 46.70 -6.72
N ASP A 149 0.73 46.65 -5.64
CA ASP A 149 0.68 47.69 -4.60
C ASP A 149 1.30 47.26 -3.27
N ILE A 150 1.98 48.21 -2.61
CA ILE A 150 2.67 48.02 -1.32
C ILE A 150 1.70 47.68 -0.18
N ASN A 151 0.42 48.05 -0.29
CA ASN A 151 -0.61 47.88 0.74
C ASN A 151 -1.71 46.89 0.34
N CYS A 152 -1.36 45.70 -0.15
CA CYS A 152 -2.32 44.62 -0.44
C CYS A 152 -2.99 44.04 0.84
N THR A 153 -3.89 44.80 1.48
CA THR A 153 -4.92 44.24 2.38
C THR A 153 -6.04 43.63 1.55
N THR A 154 -6.44 42.40 1.84
CA THR A 154 -7.34 41.55 1.03
C THR A 154 -8.61 42.25 0.54
N SER A 155 -8.66 42.59 -0.75
CA SER A 155 -9.92 42.97 -1.42
C SER A 155 -10.76 41.72 -1.66
N THR A 156 -11.94 41.64 -1.07
CA THR A 156 -12.84 40.47 -1.09
C THR A 156 -13.56 40.24 -2.43
N THR A 157 -13.11 40.86 -3.52
CA THR A 157 -13.76 40.81 -4.85
C THR A 157 -12.92 40.17 -5.95
N VAL A 158 -11.72 39.66 -5.63
CA VAL A 158 -10.87 38.90 -6.58
C VAL A 158 -10.78 37.45 -6.11
N SER A 159 -11.20 36.51 -6.95
CA SER A 159 -11.02 35.08 -6.70
C SER A 159 -9.56 34.68 -6.94
N THR A 160 -8.79 34.60 -5.85
CA THR A 160 -7.44 34.05 -5.84
C THR A 160 -7.48 32.53 -5.83
N LEU A 161 -6.67 31.88 -6.69
CA LEU A 161 -6.39 30.45 -6.61
C LEU A 161 -5.68 30.16 -5.29
N THR A 162 -6.26 29.31 -4.46
CA THR A 162 -5.61 28.78 -3.26
C THR A 162 -4.63 27.66 -3.65
N PHE A 163 -3.78 27.23 -2.71
CA PHE A 163 -2.96 26.03 -2.88
C PHE A 163 -3.82 24.79 -3.22
N SER A 164 -4.99 24.65 -2.60
CA SER A 164 -5.95 23.58 -2.90
C SER A 164 -6.50 23.64 -4.33
N ASP A 165 -6.77 24.84 -4.86
CA ASP A 165 -7.24 25.00 -6.24
C ASP A 165 -6.17 24.60 -7.26
N LEU A 166 -4.90 24.93 -6.99
CA LEU A 166 -3.77 24.48 -7.82
C LEU A 166 -3.62 22.95 -7.77
N GLN A 167 -3.70 22.36 -6.57
CA GLN A 167 -3.69 20.91 -6.38
C GLN A 167 -4.82 20.20 -7.16
N GLN A 168 -6.05 20.74 -7.16
CA GLN A 168 -7.16 20.17 -7.95
C GLN A 168 -6.99 20.36 -9.47
N LEU A 169 -6.29 21.41 -9.91
CA LEU A 169 -5.91 21.57 -11.32
C LEU A 169 -4.86 20.55 -11.74
N ASP A 170 -3.88 20.23 -10.88
CA ASP A 170 -2.90 19.18 -11.18
C ASP A 170 -3.58 17.80 -11.31
N VAL A 171 -4.48 17.45 -10.39
CA VAL A 171 -5.33 16.24 -10.50
C VAL A 171 -6.07 16.21 -11.84
N THR A 172 -6.69 17.33 -12.22
CA THR A 172 -7.47 17.44 -13.46
C THR A 172 -6.58 17.27 -14.70
N ILE A 173 -5.42 17.94 -14.76
CA ILE A 173 -4.51 17.92 -15.91
C ILE A 173 -3.83 16.55 -16.04
N ILE A 174 -3.32 16.00 -14.93
CA ILE A 174 -2.60 14.73 -14.92
C ILE A 174 -3.55 13.59 -15.30
N ASN A 175 -4.73 13.49 -14.67
CA ASN A 175 -5.71 12.45 -15.03
C ASN A 175 -6.25 12.62 -16.45
N SER A 176 -6.46 13.85 -16.94
CA SER A 176 -6.86 14.09 -18.33
C SER A 176 -5.78 13.63 -19.32
N TYR A 177 -4.51 13.84 -19.02
CA TYR A 177 -3.42 13.39 -19.90
C TYR A 177 -3.24 11.88 -19.84
N GLN A 178 -3.23 11.29 -18.64
CA GLN A 178 -3.02 9.85 -18.45
C GLN A 178 -4.20 9.00 -18.93
N SER A 179 -5.42 9.53 -18.94
CA SER A 179 -6.58 8.92 -19.62
C SER A 179 -6.60 9.14 -21.15
N GLY A 180 -5.62 9.87 -21.71
CA GLY A 180 -5.53 10.22 -23.14
C GLY A 180 -6.44 11.39 -23.56
N ASN A 181 -7.48 11.69 -22.80
CA ASN A 181 -8.54 12.65 -23.13
C ASN A 181 -8.07 14.11 -23.29
N LEU A 182 -6.92 14.51 -22.73
CA LEU A 182 -6.45 15.91 -22.76
C LEU A 182 -6.25 16.45 -24.20
N SER A 183 -5.89 15.57 -25.15
CA SER A 183 -5.77 15.97 -26.57
C SER A 183 -7.11 16.39 -27.17
N ASP A 184 -8.19 15.70 -26.82
CA ASP A 184 -9.55 15.98 -27.30
C ASP A 184 -10.17 17.16 -26.56
N ILE A 185 -9.96 17.25 -25.23
CA ILE A 185 -10.39 18.38 -24.38
C ILE A 185 -9.81 19.71 -24.88
N LEU A 186 -8.53 19.73 -25.27
CA LEU A 186 -7.85 20.91 -25.81
C LEU A 186 -7.92 21.02 -27.34
N ASN A 187 -8.48 20.01 -28.03
CA ASN A 187 -8.56 19.90 -29.49
C ASN A 187 -7.19 20.12 -30.19
N ILE A 188 -6.14 19.52 -29.65
CA ILE A 188 -4.76 19.56 -30.15
C ILE A 188 -4.06 18.21 -29.94
N THR A 189 -3.13 17.84 -30.82
CA THR A 189 -2.32 16.61 -30.63
C THR A 189 -1.22 16.85 -29.60
N ILE A 190 -1.25 16.14 -28.47
CA ILE A 190 -0.28 16.29 -27.37
C ILE A 190 0.73 15.13 -27.41
N ASN A 191 1.94 15.41 -27.90
CA ASN A 191 3.02 14.41 -28.03
C ASN A 191 3.69 14.01 -26.69
N GLY A 192 3.39 14.70 -25.59
CA GLY A 192 4.02 14.54 -24.29
C GLY A 192 3.65 15.70 -23.37
N VAL A 193 3.61 15.46 -22.06
CA VAL A 193 3.43 16.48 -21.02
C VAL A 193 4.48 16.26 -19.93
N SER A 194 4.94 17.35 -19.34
CA SER A 194 5.69 17.34 -18.08
C SER A 194 5.08 18.36 -17.13
N VAL A 195 5.04 18.04 -15.85
CA VAL A 195 4.37 18.80 -14.80
C VAL A 195 5.33 19.02 -13.64
N ALA A 196 5.31 20.24 -13.09
CA ALA A 196 5.67 20.50 -11.71
C ALA A 196 4.34 20.74 -10.98
N GLU A 197 4.05 19.93 -9.97
CA GLU A 197 2.81 20.07 -9.18
C GLU A 197 2.86 21.31 -8.27
N ALA A 198 1.72 21.72 -7.72
CA ALA A 198 1.64 22.80 -6.77
C ALA A 198 2.61 22.58 -5.59
N MET A 199 3.60 23.46 -5.45
CA MET A 199 4.51 23.44 -4.30
C MET A 199 3.76 23.86 -3.03
N PRO A 200 3.87 23.11 -1.91
CA PRO A 200 3.27 23.48 -0.63
C PRO A 200 3.80 24.84 -0.11
N PRO A 201 3.06 25.51 0.78
CA PRO A 201 3.54 26.73 1.45
C PRO A 201 4.83 26.49 2.24
N VAL A 202 5.69 27.51 2.36
CA VAL A 202 6.97 27.44 3.12
C VAL A 202 6.80 27.20 4.63
N THR A 203 5.56 27.23 5.12
CA THR A 203 5.15 26.95 6.51
C THR A 203 4.61 25.53 6.70
N ASP A 204 4.46 24.77 5.62
CA ASP A 204 4.01 23.38 5.63
C ASP A 204 5.20 22.44 5.93
N PRO A 205 5.05 21.40 6.78
CA PRO A 205 6.10 20.40 6.98
C PRO A 205 6.64 19.76 5.69
N LEU A 206 5.79 19.60 4.67
CA LEU A 206 6.14 19.01 3.37
C LEU A 206 7.09 19.90 2.53
N TRP A 207 7.29 21.18 2.92
CA TRP A 207 8.27 22.05 2.28
C TRP A 207 9.71 21.51 2.40
N ALA A 208 10.00 20.72 3.45
CA ALA A 208 11.31 20.08 3.62
C ALA A 208 11.64 19.10 2.47
N ASP A 209 10.63 18.39 1.95
CA ASP A 209 10.80 17.44 0.85
C ASP A 209 11.05 18.18 -0.47
N VAL A 210 10.35 19.29 -0.72
CA VAL A 210 10.56 20.17 -1.88
C VAL A 210 11.99 20.72 -1.91
N VAL A 211 12.48 21.22 -0.76
CA VAL A 211 13.86 21.72 -0.62
C VAL A 211 14.90 20.62 -0.83
N THR A 212 14.55 19.36 -0.53
CA THR A 212 15.41 18.19 -0.73
C THR A 212 15.43 17.70 -2.19
N ALA A 213 14.32 17.87 -2.93
CA ALA A 213 14.20 17.48 -4.35
C ALA A 213 14.93 18.43 -5.32
N GLY A 214 14.96 19.74 -5.02
CA GLY A 214 15.66 20.73 -5.85
C GLY A 214 15.10 20.85 -7.28
N ASP A 215 15.98 20.93 -8.28
CA ASP A 215 15.62 21.13 -9.70
C ASP A 215 14.88 19.91 -10.32
N ASP A 216 14.89 18.74 -9.70
CA ASP A 216 14.33 17.49 -10.25
C ASP A 216 12.80 17.33 -9.99
N TYR A 217 12.14 18.41 -9.58
CA TYR A 217 10.71 18.48 -9.26
C TYR A 217 9.77 18.44 -10.49
N VAL A 218 10.30 18.23 -11.70
CA VAL A 218 9.53 18.17 -12.96
C VAL A 218 9.32 16.73 -13.42
N SER A 219 8.13 16.19 -13.18
CA SER A 219 7.76 14.84 -13.63
C SER A 219 7.31 14.82 -15.09
N VAL A 220 7.92 13.96 -15.91
CA VAL A 220 7.44 13.66 -17.28
C VAL A 220 6.28 12.68 -17.18
N LEU A 221 5.08 13.10 -17.62
CA LEU A 221 3.91 12.24 -17.62
C LEU A 221 4.00 11.18 -18.71
N LYS A 222 3.57 9.96 -18.36
CA LYS A 222 3.39 8.84 -19.29
C LYS A 222 1.93 8.42 -19.30
N ILE A 223 1.43 8.01 -20.47
CA ILE A 223 0.08 7.46 -20.64
C ILE A 223 0.11 5.98 -20.25
N PRO A 224 -0.64 5.54 -19.22
CA PRO A 224 -0.73 4.13 -18.84
C PRO A 224 -1.39 3.28 -19.92
N HIS A 225 -0.86 2.08 -20.12
CA HIS A 225 -1.30 1.14 -21.15
C HIS A 225 -1.67 -0.24 -20.59
N THR A 226 -1.02 -0.69 -19.51
CA THR A 226 -1.29 -2.01 -18.92
C THR A 226 -1.04 -2.01 -17.42
N LEU A 227 -2.00 -2.50 -16.64
CA LEU A 227 -1.79 -2.85 -15.23
C LEU A 227 -1.07 -4.21 -15.18
N HIS A 228 0.09 -4.27 -14.54
CA HIS A 228 0.94 -5.46 -14.56
C HIS A 228 1.32 -5.89 -13.14
N MET A 229 1.08 -7.18 -12.86
CA MET A 229 1.44 -7.82 -11.59
C MET A 229 2.90 -8.24 -11.65
N LYS A 230 3.77 -7.55 -10.91
CA LYS A 230 5.21 -7.81 -10.89
C LYS A 230 5.59 -8.92 -9.92
N GLU A 231 4.86 -9.01 -8.81
CA GLU A 231 5.04 -10.02 -7.77
C GLU A 231 3.67 -10.65 -7.53
N HIS A 232 3.59 -11.97 -7.70
CA HIS A 232 2.34 -12.71 -7.60
C HIS A 232 2.09 -13.16 -6.16
N ALA A 233 0.82 -13.12 -5.73
CA ALA A 233 0.43 -13.58 -4.41
C ALA A 233 0.76 -15.07 -4.23
N GLN A 234 1.41 -15.43 -3.12
CA GLN A 234 1.59 -16.81 -2.68
C GLN A 234 0.83 -16.99 -1.37
N PRO A 235 -0.27 -17.76 -1.34
CA PRO A 235 -1.05 -17.97 -0.12
C PRO A 235 -0.23 -18.50 1.05
N ALA A 236 -0.71 -18.22 2.24
CA ALA A 236 -0.43 -19.03 3.43
C ALA A 236 -1.59 -20.03 3.62
N SER A 237 -1.74 -20.58 4.82
CA SER A 237 -2.98 -21.22 5.23
C SER A 237 -4.12 -20.20 5.38
N GLU A 238 -5.35 -20.67 5.55
CA GLU A 238 -6.49 -19.82 5.89
C GLU A 238 -6.23 -18.99 7.15
N GLY A 239 -6.82 -17.77 7.19
CA GLY A 239 -6.71 -16.83 8.31
C GLY A 239 -5.33 -16.20 8.52
N ASN A 240 -4.32 -16.55 7.71
CA ASN A 240 -2.99 -15.97 7.75
C ASN A 240 -2.73 -15.09 6.49
N PRO A 241 -2.03 -13.94 6.61
CA PRO A 241 -1.55 -13.16 5.47
C PRO A 241 -0.76 -14.00 4.46
N PHE A 242 -0.95 -13.72 3.17
CA PHE A 242 -0.19 -14.37 2.10
C PHE A 242 1.33 -14.26 2.34
N SER A 243 2.02 -15.38 2.19
CA SER A 243 3.47 -15.51 2.41
C SER A 243 4.30 -14.68 1.44
N VAL A 244 3.76 -14.43 0.23
CA VAL A 244 4.18 -13.35 -0.66
C VAL A 244 2.96 -12.51 -1.01
N GLN A 245 3.05 -11.21 -0.75
CA GLN A 245 1.99 -10.24 -1.04
C GLN A 245 2.13 -9.68 -2.47
N PRO A 246 1.01 -9.45 -3.18
CA PRO A 246 1.04 -9.01 -4.57
C PRO A 246 1.51 -7.55 -4.71
N LYS A 247 2.34 -7.29 -5.74
CA LYS A 247 2.83 -5.95 -6.08
C LYS A 247 2.55 -5.63 -7.54
N LEU A 248 1.91 -4.49 -7.79
CA LEU A 248 1.45 -4.03 -9.10
C LEU A 248 2.18 -2.74 -9.52
N HIS A 249 2.33 -2.55 -10.82
CA HIS A 249 2.66 -1.26 -11.41
C HIS A 249 1.90 -1.04 -12.72
N MET A 250 1.81 0.21 -13.18
CA MET A 250 1.40 0.52 -14.55
C MET A 250 2.60 0.57 -15.48
N LEU A 251 2.45 -0.05 -16.66
CA LEU A 251 3.37 0.07 -17.79
C LEU A 251 2.79 1.01 -18.85
N ASP A 252 3.68 1.71 -19.56
CA ASP A 252 3.34 2.47 -20.77
C ASP A 252 3.34 1.60 -22.04
N ILE A 253 3.04 2.22 -23.19
CA ILE A 253 2.97 1.57 -24.50
C ILE A 253 4.31 0.97 -25.01
N ILE A 254 5.45 1.29 -24.38
CA ILE A 254 6.76 0.68 -24.70
C ILE A 254 7.23 -0.33 -23.64
N GLY A 255 6.44 -0.56 -22.59
CA GLY A 255 6.73 -1.51 -21.52
C GLY A 255 7.63 -0.98 -20.40
N ASP A 256 7.87 0.33 -20.35
CA ASP A 256 8.53 0.96 -19.21
C ASP A 256 7.52 1.16 -18.06
N GLN A 257 7.98 1.10 -16.82
CA GLN A 257 7.19 1.51 -15.65
C GLN A 257 6.87 3.02 -15.70
N ILE A 258 5.69 3.36 -15.19
CA ILE A 258 5.25 4.73 -14.91
C ILE A 258 5.38 5.02 -13.41
N THR A 259 6.06 6.09 -13.04
CA THR A 259 6.37 6.46 -11.64
C THR A 259 5.39 7.47 -11.03
N LEU A 260 4.74 8.31 -11.84
CA LEU A 260 3.66 9.22 -11.40
C LEU A 260 2.33 8.76 -12.02
N LEU A 261 1.35 8.45 -11.17
CA LEU A 261 0.03 7.93 -11.55
C LEU A 261 -1.02 8.71 -10.75
N GLY A 262 -1.65 9.70 -11.40
CA GLY A 262 -2.38 10.76 -10.71
C GLY A 262 -1.44 11.79 -10.09
N ALA A 263 -2.02 12.87 -9.55
CA ALA A 263 -1.26 13.88 -8.82
C ALA A 263 -0.95 13.40 -7.39
N SER A 264 0.08 13.93 -6.73
CA SER A 264 0.47 13.48 -5.38
C SER A 264 -0.64 13.60 -4.32
N ILE A 265 -1.59 14.53 -4.52
CA ILE A 265 -2.76 14.75 -3.64
C ILE A 265 -3.93 13.78 -3.91
N ALA A 266 -4.01 13.22 -5.12
CA ALA A 266 -4.99 12.20 -5.51
C ALA A 266 -4.33 11.20 -6.46
N PRO A 267 -3.45 10.32 -5.93
CA PRO A 267 -2.84 9.26 -6.71
C PRO A 267 -3.89 8.25 -7.18
N TRP A 268 -3.61 7.57 -8.28
CA TRP A 268 -4.44 6.46 -8.77
C TRP A 268 -4.58 5.38 -7.69
N GLN A 269 -5.71 4.69 -7.67
CA GLN A 269 -6.02 3.63 -6.71
C GLN A 269 -6.40 2.33 -7.41
N VAL A 270 -6.11 1.21 -6.76
CA VAL A 270 -6.47 -0.14 -7.22
C VAL A 270 -7.12 -0.92 -6.09
N SER A 271 -8.33 -1.42 -6.37
CA SER A 271 -9.05 -2.35 -5.51
C SER A 271 -8.75 -3.78 -5.93
N VAL A 272 -8.68 -4.69 -4.95
CA VAL A 272 -8.68 -6.14 -5.17
C VAL A 272 -10.00 -6.75 -4.74
N SER A 273 -10.49 -7.72 -5.51
CA SER A 273 -11.69 -8.50 -5.23
C SER A 273 -11.43 -9.99 -5.44
N LEU A 274 -12.26 -10.83 -4.79
CA LEU A 274 -12.15 -12.28 -4.87
C LEU A 274 -13.15 -12.84 -5.90
N LYS A 275 -12.61 -13.50 -6.94
CA LYS A 275 -13.38 -14.36 -7.83
C LYS A 275 -13.26 -15.82 -7.38
N ALA A 276 -14.41 -16.49 -7.33
CA ALA A 276 -14.46 -17.94 -7.12
C ALA A 276 -14.15 -18.67 -8.44
N GLY A 277 -13.30 -19.69 -8.36
CA GLY A 277 -13.03 -20.64 -9.44
C GLY A 277 -13.43 -22.07 -9.07
N SER A 278 -12.86 -23.04 -9.79
CA SER A 278 -13.15 -24.45 -9.53
C SER A 278 -12.51 -24.89 -8.21
N GLY A 279 -13.33 -25.41 -7.29
CA GLY A 279 -12.89 -25.84 -5.95
C GLY A 279 -12.72 -24.71 -4.93
N SER A 280 -13.21 -23.50 -5.21
CA SER A 280 -13.23 -22.39 -4.26
C SER A 280 -14.36 -22.56 -3.23
N ASN A 281 -14.07 -22.38 -1.94
CA ASN A 281 -15.11 -22.39 -0.92
C ASN A 281 -16.02 -21.15 -1.09
N PRO A 282 -17.35 -21.30 -1.20
CA PRO A 282 -18.28 -20.18 -1.44
C PRO A 282 -18.42 -19.22 -0.25
N SER A 283 -17.98 -19.61 0.95
CA SER A 283 -17.94 -18.76 2.15
C SER A 283 -16.61 -18.01 2.33
N ALA A 284 -15.66 -18.17 1.40
CA ALA A 284 -14.37 -17.49 1.47
C ALA A 284 -14.51 -15.97 1.35
N VAL A 285 -13.81 -15.26 2.23
CA VAL A 285 -13.72 -13.80 2.26
C VAL A 285 -12.26 -13.41 2.08
N LEU A 286 -12.02 -12.41 1.23
CA LEU A 286 -10.74 -11.71 1.13
C LEU A 286 -10.71 -10.61 2.19
N SER A 287 -9.69 -10.61 3.04
CA SER A 287 -9.51 -9.66 4.14
C SER A 287 -8.11 -9.05 4.10
N GLY A 288 -7.89 -8.01 4.91
CA GLY A 288 -6.75 -7.10 4.76
C GLY A 288 -7.16 -5.81 4.03
N THR A 289 -6.19 -5.03 3.59
CA THR A 289 -6.37 -3.71 2.97
C THR A 289 -6.66 -3.87 1.48
N THR A 290 -7.94 -3.93 1.12
CA THR A 290 -8.38 -4.30 -0.24
C THR A 290 -8.44 -3.16 -1.26
N ASN A 291 -8.15 -1.91 -0.89
CA ASN A 291 -7.97 -0.79 -1.83
C ASN A 291 -6.78 0.06 -1.40
N ILE A 292 -5.84 0.32 -2.32
CA ILE A 292 -4.61 1.07 -2.04
C ILE A 292 -4.27 2.06 -3.17
N SER A 293 -3.56 3.13 -2.82
CA SER A 293 -3.02 4.10 -3.76
C SER A 293 -1.68 3.63 -4.37
N PHE A 294 -1.41 4.02 -5.61
CA PHE A 294 -0.07 3.92 -6.19
C PHE A 294 0.88 4.96 -5.57
N VAL A 295 2.06 4.52 -5.13
CA VAL A 295 3.13 5.38 -4.60
C VAL A 295 4.40 5.13 -5.41
N SER A 296 4.97 6.17 -6.00
CA SER A 296 6.12 6.06 -6.93
C SER A 296 5.93 5.01 -8.05
N GLY A 297 4.68 4.86 -8.52
CA GLY A 297 4.32 3.91 -9.58
C GLY A 297 4.01 2.49 -9.11
N TRP A 298 4.03 2.22 -7.80
CA TRP A 298 3.80 0.90 -7.21
C TRP A 298 2.55 0.88 -6.33
N ALA A 299 1.71 -0.14 -6.51
CA ALA A 299 0.66 -0.50 -5.56
C ALA A 299 1.07 -1.83 -4.90
N ASN A 300 1.49 -1.76 -3.63
CA ASN A 300 2.03 -2.87 -2.86
C ASN A 300 1.04 -3.25 -1.76
N PHE A 301 0.43 -4.42 -1.87
CA PHE A 301 -0.37 -4.99 -0.78
C PHE A 301 0.56 -5.56 0.31
N THR A 302 0.06 -5.66 1.55
CA THR A 302 0.90 -6.05 2.71
C THR A 302 0.25 -7.07 3.65
N ASP A 303 -1.08 -7.20 3.62
CA ASP A 303 -1.89 -7.86 4.64
C ASP A 303 -3.04 -8.70 4.06
N LEU A 304 -3.07 -8.93 2.74
CA LEU A 304 -4.15 -9.71 2.12
C LEU A 304 -4.11 -11.17 2.61
N MET A 305 -5.29 -11.68 2.95
CA MET A 305 -5.51 -13.05 3.42
C MET A 305 -6.87 -13.58 2.97
N LEU A 306 -7.01 -14.91 2.95
CA LEU A 306 -8.27 -15.59 2.65
C LEU A 306 -8.75 -16.34 3.90
N SER A 307 -10.04 -16.17 4.24
CA SER A 307 -10.62 -16.71 5.48
C SER A 307 -10.93 -18.21 5.44
N HIS A 308 -10.83 -18.86 4.28
CA HIS A 308 -11.17 -20.26 4.08
C HIS A 308 -10.13 -20.97 3.19
N GLU A 309 -9.85 -22.22 3.52
CA GLU A 309 -9.25 -23.21 2.64
C GLU A 309 -10.07 -23.44 1.35
N GLY A 310 -9.37 -23.81 0.28
CA GLY A 310 -9.97 -24.07 -1.03
C GLY A 310 -8.97 -23.87 -2.16
N SER A 311 -9.40 -24.13 -3.38
CA SER A 311 -8.58 -24.01 -4.60
C SER A 311 -9.24 -23.10 -5.64
N GLY A 312 -8.49 -22.73 -6.67
CA GLY A 312 -9.03 -22.00 -7.82
C GLY A 312 -9.40 -20.54 -7.56
N TYR A 313 -9.08 -19.98 -6.38
CA TYR A 313 -9.37 -18.58 -6.07
C TYR A 313 -8.60 -17.66 -7.01
N VAL A 314 -9.24 -16.64 -7.56
CA VAL A 314 -8.58 -15.63 -8.40
C VAL A 314 -8.77 -14.26 -7.77
N LEU A 315 -7.68 -13.52 -7.61
CA LEU A 315 -7.71 -12.12 -7.21
C LEU A 315 -7.83 -11.27 -8.47
N GLU A 316 -8.95 -10.57 -8.65
CA GLU A 316 -9.06 -9.52 -9.66
C GLU A 316 -8.67 -8.19 -9.04
N PHE A 317 -7.61 -7.57 -9.57
CA PHE A 317 -7.19 -6.22 -9.26
C PHE A 317 -7.71 -5.30 -10.34
N THR A 318 -8.51 -4.30 -9.97
CA THR A 318 -9.14 -3.35 -10.90
C THR A 318 -8.92 -1.93 -10.41
N LEU A 319 -8.59 -1.02 -11.32
CA LEU A 319 -8.43 0.40 -11.01
C LEU A 319 -9.74 0.96 -10.40
N SER A 320 -9.64 1.55 -9.22
CA SER A 320 -10.77 2.11 -8.46
C SER A 320 -10.85 3.64 -8.57
N TYR A 321 -9.73 4.29 -8.91
CA TYR A 321 -9.65 5.71 -9.22
C TYR A 321 -8.44 6.00 -10.13
N PRO A 322 -8.53 6.88 -11.15
CA PRO A 322 -9.74 7.48 -11.73
C PRO A 322 -10.73 6.46 -12.27
N THR A 323 -11.99 6.86 -12.49
CA THR A 323 -13.08 5.97 -12.95
C THR A 323 -13.32 6.06 -14.46
N GLU A 324 -12.71 7.05 -15.11
CA GLU A 324 -12.77 7.31 -16.55
C GLU A 324 -11.93 6.33 -17.38
N VAL A 325 -11.06 5.55 -16.74
CA VAL A 325 -10.27 4.48 -17.38
C VAL A 325 -10.41 3.18 -16.60
N VAL A 326 -10.44 2.05 -17.32
CA VAL A 326 -10.53 0.71 -16.74
C VAL A 326 -9.29 -0.07 -17.10
N PHE A 327 -8.50 -0.41 -16.08
CA PHE A 327 -7.45 -1.40 -16.16
C PHE A 327 -7.71 -2.48 -15.11
N SER A 328 -7.56 -3.74 -15.47
CA SER A 328 -7.57 -4.85 -14.53
C SER A 328 -6.49 -5.89 -14.85
N VAL A 329 -6.10 -6.66 -13.83
CA VAL A 329 -5.23 -7.82 -13.95
C VAL A 329 -5.70 -8.90 -12.96
N GLU A 330 -5.69 -10.15 -13.39
CA GLU A 330 -6.04 -11.29 -12.54
C GLU A 330 -4.78 -12.01 -12.03
N SER A 331 -4.84 -12.60 -10.83
CA SER A 331 -3.82 -13.54 -10.39
C SER A 331 -3.91 -14.86 -11.14
N SER A 332 -2.84 -15.66 -11.11
CA SER A 332 -2.97 -17.11 -11.29
C SER A 332 -3.95 -17.67 -10.26
N PRO A 333 -4.65 -18.79 -10.54
CA PRO A 333 -5.48 -19.46 -9.55
C PRO A 333 -4.67 -19.86 -8.30
N LEU A 334 -5.21 -19.52 -7.13
CA LEU A 334 -4.60 -19.70 -5.82
C LEU A 334 -5.24 -20.87 -5.07
N THR A 335 -4.45 -21.54 -4.24
CA THR A 335 -4.91 -22.58 -3.32
C THR A 335 -4.49 -22.24 -1.90
N VAL A 336 -5.45 -22.28 -0.99
CA VAL A 336 -5.31 -22.00 0.45
C VAL A 336 -5.48 -23.32 1.19
N THR A 337 -4.56 -23.67 2.07
CA THR A 337 -4.68 -24.87 2.91
C THR A 337 -5.40 -24.56 4.22
N GLN A 338 -5.90 -25.61 4.88
CA GLN A 338 -6.30 -25.54 6.28
C GLN A 338 -5.20 -24.92 7.16
N ARG A 339 -5.58 -24.22 8.23
CA ARG A 339 -4.61 -23.67 9.20
C ARG A 339 -4.08 -24.79 10.07
N GLY A 340 -2.77 -24.97 10.11
CA GLY A 340 -2.18 -25.96 11.01
C GLY A 340 -2.33 -25.49 12.46
N LEU A 341 -3.04 -26.24 13.30
CA LEU A 341 -3.29 -25.94 14.72
C LEU A 341 -2.85 -27.08 15.63
N LYS A 342 -2.73 -26.78 16.92
CA LYS A 342 -2.52 -27.74 18.02
C LYS A 342 -2.97 -27.11 19.34
N ALA A 343 -3.26 -27.92 20.35
CA ALA A 343 -3.26 -27.45 21.73
C ALA A 343 -1.87 -27.59 22.37
N GLY A 344 -1.67 -26.89 23.49
CA GLY A 344 -0.65 -27.23 24.48
C GLY A 344 -1.16 -26.93 25.89
N VAL A 345 -0.64 -27.65 26.89
CA VAL A 345 -0.78 -27.24 28.28
C VAL A 345 0.09 -26.01 28.51
N VAL A 346 -0.47 -24.95 29.11
CA VAL A 346 0.24 -23.71 29.47
C VAL A 346 0.40 -23.55 30.98
N PHE A 347 -0.48 -24.17 31.76
CA PHE A 347 -0.40 -24.19 33.22
C PHE A 347 -0.94 -25.50 33.77
N LYS A 348 -0.31 -25.97 34.84
CA LYS A 348 -0.72 -27.10 35.67
C LYS A 348 -0.44 -26.72 37.12
N SER A 349 -1.29 -27.14 38.06
CA SER A 349 -1.00 -27.03 39.50
C SER A 349 0.37 -27.65 39.84
N GLY A 350 1.05 -27.11 40.86
CA GLY A 350 2.42 -27.52 41.24
C GLY A 350 2.51 -28.91 41.86
N ASN A 351 2.63 -28.98 43.20
CA ASN A 351 2.37 -30.25 43.89
C ASN A 351 0.88 -30.58 43.73
N ILE A 352 0.58 -31.79 43.25
CA ILE A 352 -0.78 -32.31 43.11
C ILE A 352 -0.91 -33.51 44.05
N PHE A 353 -1.83 -33.45 45.01
CA PHE A 353 -2.07 -34.53 45.95
C PHE A 353 -3.32 -35.33 45.58
N ALA A 354 -3.38 -36.60 46.00
CA ALA A 354 -4.55 -37.43 45.78
C ALA A 354 -5.81 -36.83 46.43
N ASN A 355 -6.87 -36.67 45.65
CA ASN A 355 -8.17 -36.07 45.93
C ASN A 355 -8.22 -34.52 46.05
N ASP A 356 -7.10 -33.83 45.91
CA ASP A 356 -7.04 -32.36 45.86
C ASP A 356 -7.50 -31.79 44.50
N LEU A 357 -7.87 -30.51 44.51
CA LEU A 357 -8.30 -29.75 43.32
C LEU A 357 -7.08 -29.39 42.45
N THR A 358 -7.04 -29.95 41.25
CA THR A 358 -6.03 -29.69 40.22
C THR A 358 -6.60 -28.75 39.17
N THR A 359 -5.87 -27.68 38.88
CA THR A 359 -6.11 -26.84 37.70
C THR A 359 -5.14 -27.23 36.58
N VAL A 360 -5.67 -27.43 35.37
CA VAL A 360 -4.90 -27.47 34.13
C VAL A 360 -5.49 -26.48 33.14
N THR A 361 -4.64 -25.65 32.54
CA THR A 361 -5.00 -24.69 31.50
C THR A 361 -4.35 -25.09 30.19
N LEU A 362 -5.15 -25.14 29.12
CA LEU A 362 -4.70 -25.37 27.76
C LEU A 362 -4.93 -24.13 26.90
N ASP A 363 -4.11 -23.98 25.86
CA ASP A 363 -4.32 -22.99 24.80
C ASP A 363 -4.38 -23.64 23.41
N ILE A 364 -4.89 -22.91 22.42
CA ILE A 364 -4.82 -23.27 21.00
C ILE A 364 -3.73 -22.42 20.34
N LYS A 365 -2.76 -23.09 19.71
CA LYS A 365 -1.62 -22.48 19.03
C LYS A 365 -1.65 -22.76 17.54
N ASP A 366 -1.21 -21.79 16.76
CA ASP A 366 -0.77 -21.97 15.39
C ASP A 366 0.43 -22.94 15.38
N SER A 367 0.30 -24.05 14.67
CA SER A 367 1.25 -25.17 14.76
C SER A 367 2.66 -24.81 14.26
N THR A 368 2.75 -23.88 13.31
CA THR A 368 3.98 -23.47 12.63
C THR A 368 4.72 -22.40 13.43
N THR A 369 4.02 -21.37 13.89
CA THR A 369 4.63 -20.25 14.64
C THR A 369 4.72 -20.52 16.14
N ASN A 370 3.95 -21.48 16.67
CA ASN A 370 3.80 -21.78 18.10
C ASN A 370 3.24 -20.60 18.93
N ILE A 371 2.58 -19.64 18.27
CA ILE A 371 1.90 -18.49 18.89
C ILE A 371 0.43 -18.86 19.17
N VAL A 372 -0.11 -18.37 20.28
CA VAL A 372 -1.53 -18.53 20.66
C VAL A 372 -2.42 -17.81 19.64
N VAL A 373 -3.50 -18.45 19.21
CA VAL A 373 -4.45 -17.81 18.28
C VAL A 373 -5.47 -17.00 19.08
N SER A 374 -5.57 -15.70 18.82
CA SER A 374 -6.39 -14.73 19.59
C SER A 374 -7.83 -14.54 19.08
N ASP A 375 -8.13 -15.15 17.94
CA ASP A 375 -9.46 -15.36 17.37
C ASP A 375 -9.48 -16.85 17.11
N ILE A 376 -10.27 -17.61 17.89
CA ILE A 376 -10.51 -19.04 17.62
C ILE A 376 -11.91 -19.32 17.08
N ASP A 377 -12.83 -18.34 17.09
CA ASP A 377 -14.18 -18.49 16.54
C ASP A 377 -14.30 -18.14 15.05
N TRP A 378 -13.18 -17.91 14.34
CA TRP A 378 -13.17 -17.78 12.88
C TRP A 378 -13.97 -18.90 12.20
N LYS A 379 -14.73 -18.53 11.16
CA LYS A 379 -15.68 -19.40 10.45
C LYS A 379 -16.84 -19.94 11.32
N GLY A 380 -16.97 -19.47 12.57
CA GLY A 380 -17.99 -19.92 13.53
C GLY A 380 -17.61 -21.17 14.31
N HIS A 381 -16.32 -21.47 14.48
CA HIS A 381 -15.87 -22.63 15.24
C HIS A 381 -16.04 -22.44 16.76
N LEU A 382 -16.79 -23.34 17.40
CA LEU A 382 -16.83 -23.51 18.84
C LEU A 382 -15.86 -24.63 19.23
N TRP A 383 -15.12 -24.46 20.33
CA TRP A 383 -14.03 -25.34 20.72
C TRP A 383 -14.24 -25.96 22.10
N GLN A 384 -14.04 -27.27 22.20
CA GLN A 384 -14.21 -28.04 23.44
C GLN A 384 -13.00 -28.94 23.71
N VAL A 385 -12.54 -28.98 24.96
CA VAL A 385 -11.63 -30.00 25.49
C VAL A 385 -12.42 -31.06 26.25
N THR A 386 -12.05 -32.33 26.07
CA THR A 386 -12.41 -33.44 26.95
C THR A 386 -11.13 -34.05 27.53
N ALA A 387 -10.99 -33.98 28.85
CA ALA A 387 -9.96 -34.65 29.61
C ALA A 387 -10.37 -36.10 29.93
N SER A 388 -9.43 -37.03 29.80
CA SER A 388 -9.60 -38.45 30.06
C SER A 388 -8.33 -39.04 30.64
N MET A 389 -8.41 -40.21 31.28
CA MET A 389 -7.21 -41.01 31.54
C MET A 389 -6.74 -41.64 30.24
N SER A 390 -5.45 -41.54 29.90
CA SER A 390 -4.92 -42.21 28.72
C SER A 390 -5.03 -43.74 28.84
N ALA A 391 -5.25 -44.41 27.70
CA ALA A 391 -5.60 -45.81 27.59
C ALA A 391 -4.70 -46.53 26.56
N PRO A 392 -4.03 -47.66 26.92
CA PRO A 392 -4.04 -48.32 28.23
C PRO A 392 -3.44 -47.44 29.34
N THR A 393 -3.66 -47.83 30.60
CA THR A 393 -2.92 -47.29 31.76
C THR A 393 -1.47 -47.84 31.77
N SER A 394 -0.76 -47.60 30.66
CA SER A 394 0.55 -48.18 30.26
C SER A 394 1.69 -47.93 31.26
N PHE A 395 1.43 -47.07 32.23
CA PHE A 395 2.34 -46.59 33.27
C PHE A 395 2.08 -47.24 34.64
N GLY A 396 1.00 -48.03 34.78
CA GLY A 396 0.62 -48.72 36.03
C GLY A 396 -0.31 -47.94 36.97
N TYR A 397 -0.67 -46.69 36.63
CA TYR A 397 -1.60 -45.89 37.43
C TYR A 397 -3.01 -46.52 37.46
N GLY A 398 -3.52 -46.81 38.66
CA GLY A 398 -4.77 -47.53 38.89
C GLY A 398 -5.97 -46.67 39.32
N GLY A 399 -5.81 -45.34 39.40
CA GLY A 399 -6.87 -44.42 39.81
C GLY A 399 -7.77 -43.95 38.67
N ALA A 400 -8.83 -43.24 39.04
CA ALA A 400 -9.73 -42.51 38.15
C ALA A 400 -9.40 -41.00 38.11
N LEU A 401 -9.88 -40.35 37.06
CA LEU A 401 -9.98 -38.89 36.94
C LEU A 401 -11.41 -38.46 37.28
N ALA A 402 -11.55 -37.47 38.16
CA ALA A 402 -12.82 -36.87 38.56
C ALA A 402 -12.77 -35.32 38.44
N GLY A 403 -13.89 -34.64 38.69
CA GLY A 403 -14.04 -33.21 38.47
C GLY A 403 -14.71 -32.88 37.12
N THR A 404 -14.64 -31.63 36.70
CA THR A 404 -15.19 -31.15 35.43
C THR A 404 -14.21 -31.45 34.30
N THR A 405 -14.36 -32.63 33.70
CA THR A 405 -13.48 -33.12 32.63
C THR A 405 -13.74 -32.50 31.26
N VAL A 406 -14.78 -31.67 31.09
CA VAL A 406 -15.14 -31.05 29.80
C VAL A 406 -15.20 -29.54 29.95
N GLY A 407 -14.53 -28.81 29.06
CA GLY A 407 -14.51 -27.34 29.08
C GLY A 407 -14.53 -26.75 27.67
N SER A 408 -15.01 -25.51 27.56
CA SER A 408 -15.01 -24.74 26.31
C SER A 408 -13.90 -23.70 26.33
N PHE A 409 -13.22 -23.48 25.21
CA PHE A 409 -12.23 -22.41 25.10
C PHE A 409 -12.90 -21.04 24.95
N ASP A 410 -12.28 -20.01 25.53
CA ASP A 410 -12.64 -18.61 25.34
C ASP A 410 -12.17 -18.14 23.94
N PRO A 411 -13.08 -17.68 23.06
CA PRO A 411 -12.76 -17.21 21.71
C PRO A 411 -11.67 -16.12 21.63
N ALA A 412 -11.61 -15.23 22.63
CA ALA A 412 -10.77 -14.03 22.59
C ALA A 412 -9.35 -14.23 23.19
N THR A 413 -9.14 -15.31 23.95
CA THR A 413 -7.82 -15.65 24.51
C THR A 413 -7.24 -16.95 23.96
N GLY A 414 -8.07 -17.78 23.30
CA GLY A 414 -7.66 -19.09 22.81
C GLY A 414 -7.42 -20.11 23.92
N GLN A 415 -7.95 -19.90 25.13
CA GLN A 415 -7.62 -20.69 26.34
C GLN A 415 -8.83 -21.34 27.01
N VAL A 416 -8.59 -22.46 27.71
CA VAL A 416 -9.55 -23.14 28.60
C VAL A 416 -8.84 -23.55 29.89
N SER A 417 -9.53 -23.45 31.04
CA SER A 417 -9.04 -23.99 32.31
C SER A 417 -10.03 -24.98 32.90
N LEU A 418 -9.59 -26.22 33.14
CA LEU A 418 -10.30 -27.20 33.95
C LEU A 418 -9.72 -27.09 35.36
N ASN A 419 -10.48 -26.50 36.30
CA ASN A 419 -9.97 -25.99 37.57
C ASN A 419 -10.27 -26.86 38.80
N ASP A 420 -11.00 -27.96 38.62
CA ASP A 420 -11.49 -28.84 39.69
C ASP A 420 -11.18 -30.34 39.46
N LEU A 421 -10.25 -30.65 38.53
CA LEU A 421 -9.83 -32.02 38.22
C LEU A 421 -9.24 -32.68 39.47
N ARG A 422 -9.48 -33.99 39.66
CA ARG A 422 -8.97 -34.74 40.81
C ARG A 422 -8.54 -36.15 40.42
N PHE A 423 -7.55 -36.65 41.15
CA PHE A 423 -7.00 -38.00 41.03
C PHE A 423 -7.26 -38.74 42.34
N ASP A 424 -7.96 -39.87 42.32
CA ASP A 424 -8.39 -40.56 43.55
C ASP A 424 -7.29 -41.42 44.21
N GLN A 425 -6.25 -41.79 43.46
CA GLN A 425 -5.07 -42.55 43.90
C GLN A 425 -3.77 -41.77 43.66
N PRO A 426 -2.71 -42.00 44.46
CA PRO A 426 -1.37 -41.51 44.14
C PRO A 426 -0.73 -42.30 42.98
N GLY A 427 0.23 -41.68 42.30
CA GLY A 427 1.01 -42.26 41.20
C GLY A 427 1.22 -41.32 40.02
N MET A 428 1.99 -41.77 39.02
CA MET A 428 2.18 -41.08 37.74
C MET A 428 1.00 -41.33 36.80
N ALA A 429 0.01 -40.44 36.87
CA ALA A 429 -1.13 -40.40 35.96
C ALA A 429 -0.74 -39.77 34.61
N VAL A 430 -1.47 -40.10 33.54
CA VAL A 430 -1.39 -39.39 32.26
C VAL A 430 -2.79 -38.97 31.84
N ILE A 431 -3.02 -37.66 31.79
CA ILE A 431 -4.24 -37.09 31.23
C ILE A 431 -4.09 -37.05 29.72
N LYS A 432 -5.05 -37.63 29.00
CA LYS A 432 -5.25 -37.40 27.57
C LYS A 432 -6.34 -36.36 27.39
N PHE A 433 -5.98 -35.19 26.87
CA PHE A 433 -6.89 -34.15 26.43
C PHE A 433 -7.16 -34.30 24.94
N THR A 434 -8.39 -34.66 24.58
CA THR A 434 -8.87 -34.56 23.19
C THR A 434 -9.59 -33.23 23.04
N VAL A 435 -9.19 -32.42 22.06
CA VAL A 435 -9.76 -31.10 21.78
C VAL A 435 -10.31 -31.08 20.37
N GLU A 436 -11.56 -30.63 20.21
CA GLU A 436 -12.29 -30.69 18.94
C GLU A 436 -13.02 -29.37 18.62
N SER A 437 -13.19 -29.09 17.32
CA SER A 437 -13.98 -27.97 16.82
C SER A 437 -15.39 -28.40 16.39
N ASN A 438 -16.37 -27.50 16.54
CA ASN A 438 -17.70 -27.60 15.96
C ASN A 438 -17.99 -26.30 15.16
N PRO A 439 -18.13 -26.31 13.82
CA PRO A 439 -18.15 -27.48 12.93
C PRO A 439 -16.89 -28.34 12.99
N ALA A 440 -17.05 -29.65 12.74
CA ALA A 440 -15.95 -30.60 12.71
C ALA A 440 -14.98 -30.27 11.58
N GLY A 441 -13.74 -29.96 11.96
CA GLY A 441 -12.65 -29.60 11.04
C GLY A 441 -11.28 -29.76 11.69
N TYR A 442 -11.22 -29.56 13.01
CA TYR A 442 -10.03 -29.78 13.82
C TYR A 442 -10.33 -30.77 14.95
N SER A 443 -9.42 -31.73 15.15
CA SER A 443 -9.35 -32.59 16.33
C SER A 443 -7.87 -32.84 16.62
N PHE A 444 -7.45 -32.66 17.87
CA PHE A 444 -6.07 -32.90 18.29
C PHE A 444 -5.99 -33.42 19.73
N GLU A 445 -4.95 -34.21 19.99
CA GLU A 445 -4.72 -34.89 21.26
C GLU A 445 -3.45 -34.37 21.92
N VAL A 446 -3.52 -34.10 23.23
CA VAL A 446 -2.39 -33.68 24.07
C VAL A 446 -2.34 -34.59 25.29
N GLU A 447 -1.18 -35.19 25.55
CA GLU A 447 -0.95 -35.98 26.76
C GLU A 447 -0.11 -35.19 27.77
N GLU A 448 -0.54 -35.19 29.04
CA GLU A 448 0.13 -34.50 30.14
C GLU A 448 0.40 -35.47 31.29
N PHE A 449 1.67 -35.60 31.68
CA PHE A 449 2.10 -36.44 32.79
C PHE A 449 1.88 -35.73 34.13
N VAL A 450 1.30 -36.41 35.10
CA VAL A 450 0.92 -35.84 36.41
C VAL A 450 1.41 -36.75 37.53
N GLU A 451 2.40 -36.28 38.30
CA GLU A 451 2.81 -36.91 39.56
C GLU A 451 1.77 -36.60 40.64
N VAL A 452 0.92 -37.57 40.96
CA VAL A 452 -0.08 -37.48 42.03
C VAL A 452 0.53 -38.01 43.32
N ILE A 453 0.73 -37.11 44.28
CA ILE A 453 1.44 -37.37 45.53
C ILE A 453 0.44 -37.92 46.57
N PRO A 454 0.80 -38.91 47.41
CA PRO A 454 -0.01 -39.30 48.57
C PRO A 454 -0.37 -38.08 49.44
N SER A 455 -1.65 -37.90 49.77
CA SER A 455 -2.13 -36.74 50.55
C SER A 455 -1.51 -36.65 51.95
N GLU A 456 -1.08 -37.79 52.49
CA GLU A 456 -0.28 -37.93 53.71
C GLU A 456 1.03 -37.11 53.69
N TYR A 457 1.59 -36.83 52.51
CA TYR A 457 2.81 -36.03 52.36
C TYR A 457 2.57 -34.51 52.28
N ASN A 458 1.32 -34.03 52.37
CA ASN A 458 1.02 -32.58 52.34
C ASN A 458 1.47 -31.89 53.65
N ASP A 459 1.31 -32.57 54.78
CA ASP A 459 1.72 -32.09 56.12
C ASP A 459 3.19 -32.39 56.47
N VAL A 460 3.96 -33.02 55.58
CA VAL A 460 5.35 -33.46 55.85
C VAL A 460 6.35 -32.33 55.61
N VAL A 461 6.97 -31.86 56.70
CA VAL A 461 8.08 -30.91 56.67
C VAL A 461 9.39 -31.60 56.30
N GLU A 462 10.10 -31.08 55.30
CA GLU A 462 11.39 -31.60 54.83
C GLU A 462 12.53 -31.25 55.80
N ASP A 463 12.85 -32.17 56.72
CA ASP A 463 13.93 -32.03 57.72
C ASP A 463 15.34 -32.10 57.10
N THR A 464 15.60 -33.11 56.25
CA THR A 464 16.85 -33.21 55.47
C THR A 464 16.61 -33.74 54.06
N SER A 465 17.38 -33.21 53.11
CA SER A 465 17.31 -33.58 51.68
C SER A 465 18.61 -34.24 51.24
N LYS A 466 18.55 -35.29 50.42
CA LYS A 466 19.72 -36.01 49.88
C LYS A 466 19.44 -36.53 48.47
N GLU A 467 20.36 -36.28 47.55
CA GLU A 467 20.37 -36.90 46.22
C GLU A 467 20.63 -38.42 46.37
N MET A 468 19.80 -39.24 45.72
CA MET A 468 19.97 -40.70 45.64
C MET A 468 20.11 -41.12 44.19
N LYS A 469 21.05 -42.02 43.89
CA LYS A 469 21.26 -42.57 42.54
C LYS A 469 21.09 -44.08 42.59
N ILE A 470 20.08 -44.57 41.88
CA ILE A 470 19.75 -45.99 41.78
C ILE A 470 20.05 -46.41 40.34
N LYS A 471 21.04 -47.29 40.15
CA LYS A 471 21.28 -47.93 38.86
C LYS A 471 20.48 -49.23 38.82
N VAL A 472 19.53 -49.31 37.90
CA VAL A 472 18.76 -50.53 37.63
C VAL A 472 19.40 -51.28 36.45
N ASN A 473 19.43 -52.60 36.51
CA ASN A 473 20.07 -53.46 35.51
C ASN A 473 19.01 -54.11 34.60
N GLU A 474 18.25 -53.26 33.89
CA GLU A 474 17.16 -53.65 32.99
C GLU A 474 17.36 -53.08 31.59
N ASP A 475 16.76 -53.71 30.57
CA ASP A 475 16.89 -53.30 29.17
C ASP A 475 15.82 -52.27 28.78
N PHE A 476 16.23 -51.00 28.65
CA PHE A 476 15.36 -49.90 28.22
C PHE A 476 14.73 -50.12 26.84
N SER A 477 15.34 -50.93 25.95
CA SER A 477 14.76 -51.25 24.64
C SER A 477 13.55 -52.20 24.72
N THR A 478 13.41 -52.94 25.83
CA THR A 478 12.27 -53.85 26.08
C THR A 478 11.06 -53.10 26.65
N TYR A 479 11.27 -52.07 27.48
CA TYR A 479 10.19 -51.41 28.24
C TYR A 479 9.89 -49.97 27.81
N GLY A 480 10.85 -49.26 27.22
CA GLY A 480 10.79 -47.83 26.96
C GLY A 480 11.02 -46.99 28.22
N THR A 481 11.70 -45.85 28.06
CA THR A 481 12.12 -44.98 29.18
C THR A 481 10.93 -44.40 29.94
N GLN A 482 9.87 -43.94 29.26
CA GLN A 482 8.68 -43.38 29.91
C GLN A 482 7.90 -44.42 30.73
N SER A 483 7.63 -45.59 30.14
CA SER A 483 6.89 -46.69 30.80
C SER A 483 7.62 -47.17 32.05
N PHE A 484 8.93 -47.39 31.93
CA PHE A 484 9.78 -47.76 33.05
C PHE A 484 9.86 -46.65 34.11
N GLY A 485 10.05 -45.40 33.71
CA GLY A 485 10.12 -44.25 34.63
C GLY A 485 8.86 -44.07 35.45
N ALA A 486 7.69 -44.11 34.82
CA ALA A 486 6.42 -44.01 35.55
C ALA A 486 6.17 -45.23 36.46
N SER A 487 6.61 -46.43 36.06
CA SER A 487 6.54 -47.63 36.91
C SER A 487 7.42 -47.46 38.17
N VAL A 488 8.63 -46.91 38.02
CA VAL A 488 9.52 -46.57 39.14
C VAL A 488 8.90 -45.49 40.03
N VAL A 489 8.33 -44.42 39.46
CA VAL A 489 7.61 -43.39 40.24
C VAL A 489 6.43 -43.98 41.00
N ASN A 490 5.65 -44.87 40.38
CA ASN A 490 4.53 -45.54 41.03
C ASN A 490 4.99 -46.44 42.20
N GLU A 491 6.05 -47.23 42.03
CA GLU A 491 6.62 -48.01 43.13
C GLU A 491 7.10 -47.08 44.27
N PHE A 492 7.84 -46.00 43.98
CA PHE A 492 8.31 -45.09 45.02
C PHE A 492 7.19 -44.34 45.75
N LEU A 493 6.17 -43.84 45.04
CA LEU A 493 5.05 -43.12 45.65
C LEU A 493 4.07 -44.02 46.41
N THR A 494 3.91 -45.29 46.00
CA THR A 494 3.02 -46.25 46.68
C THR A 494 3.73 -47.12 47.73
N SER A 495 5.07 -47.19 47.70
CA SER A 495 5.87 -47.80 48.76
C SER A 495 5.60 -47.09 50.10
N LYS A 496 5.23 -47.86 51.12
CA LYS A 496 4.70 -47.32 52.39
C LYS A 496 5.81 -46.80 53.31
N SER A 497 6.43 -45.68 52.93
CA SER A 497 7.49 -45.01 53.66
C SER A 497 7.01 -43.66 54.22
N SER A 498 6.31 -43.70 55.36
CA SER A 498 5.68 -42.53 56.02
C SER A 498 6.63 -41.37 56.41
N TYR A 499 7.93 -41.48 56.11
CA TYR A 499 8.99 -40.54 56.47
C TYR A 499 9.99 -40.26 55.35
N ILE A 500 9.80 -40.79 54.13
CA ILE A 500 10.69 -40.53 52.99
C ILE A 500 9.86 -40.28 51.73
N ARG A 501 9.80 -39.01 51.31
CA ARG A 501 9.24 -38.61 50.02
C ARG A 501 10.35 -38.60 48.95
N ALA A 502 10.16 -39.36 47.87
CA ALA A 502 10.86 -39.11 46.62
C ALA A 502 10.21 -37.91 45.89
N LYS A 503 11.03 -37.12 45.19
CA LYS A 503 10.63 -35.99 44.34
C LYS A 503 11.72 -35.79 43.27
N ASP A 504 11.42 -34.97 42.26
CA ASP A 504 12.39 -34.55 41.23
C ASP A 504 13.09 -35.74 40.54
N MET A 505 12.37 -36.85 40.34
CA MET A 505 12.92 -38.13 39.87
C MET A 505 13.31 -38.06 38.39
N VAL A 506 14.62 -38.02 38.12
CA VAL A 506 15.19 -38.07 36.77
C VAL A 506 15.62 -39.49 36.42
N LEU A 507 15.18 -39.98 35.26
CA LEU A 507 15.61 -41.24 34.67
C LEU A 507 16.48 -40.99 33.43
N SER A 508 17.59 -41.72 33.33
CA SER A 508 18.54 -41.65 32.20
C SER A 508 19.16 -43.01 31.94
N GLU A 509 19.42 -43.33 30.67
CA GLU A 509 20.17 -44.52 30.25
C GLU A 509 21.66 -44.36 30.59
N GLY A 510 22.25 -45.35 31.28
CA GLY A 510 23.64 -45.33 31.78
C GLY A 510 23.90 -46.39 32.86
#